data_AF-A0A519ZDR6-F1
#
_entry.id   AF-A0A519ZDR6-F1
#
_cell.length_a   1.000
_cell.length_b   1.000
_cell.length_c   1.000
_cell.angle_alpha   90.00
_cell.angle_beta   90.00
_cell.angle_gamma   90.00
#
_symmetry.space_group_name_H-M   'P 1'
#
loop_
_entity.id
_entity.type
_entity.pdbx_description
1 polymer ?
#
loop_
_entity_poly.entity_id
_entity_poly.type
_entity_poly.pdbx_seq_one_letter_code
_entity_poly.pdbx_strand_id
1 'polypeptide(L)'
;MKQVGMAMTLRVTQGRPRVTTFRAPGAALLAGLDDHSLVVTDEARYEVVTRQQGSASPVRGVLCPLPTSPLAYRATAPGGDLPTRTTAIVNVQGFAQPWQEQSDLIESEGDDEHFTVETDELAGSSLRFGDGLNGAALPTGAFVRCRYRVGQGSDGNVGADSIVSFMEASGAVLKVWNPLDVVNGRDPEPVAEIVRRVPEAYRQRQLRAVTLQDYAKRAEELAGVSHAKARYAWTGSWRTVRVAIDPVGTTVLAEPLRRTIADHLEAVRLIGEDLEVRPASYVPLDIKMTLCAQSAYWPEDLRAVLEEEFSDSWTRDGRPGFFNPDAWTFGQPLYASQMIGRALAVTGIGRILRLSLRRWNPGAGGGLTVIDIDPSALPESRAEKLDVGPFEIIVVANDPDHLETGRITFDITGGRR
;
A
#
# COMPACT_ATOMS: atom_id res chain seq x y z
N MET A 1 28.17 7.78 59.67
CA MET A 1 26.90 7.51 58.95
C MET A 1 26.73 8.56 57.86
N LYS A 2 27.09 8.27 56.60
CA LYS A 2 26.72 9.11 55.46
C LYS A 2 25.34 8.66 55.01
N GLN A 3 24.36 9.55 55.14
CA GLN A 3 23.04 9.38 54.55
C GLN A 3 23.22 9.14 53.04
N VAL A 4 23.00 7.92 52.60
CA VAL A 4 22.86 7.62 51.17
C VAL A 4 21.48 8.13 50.79
N GLY A 5 21.42 9.40 50.38
CA GLY A 5 20.22 9.99 49.81
C GLY A 5 19.85 9.18 48.57
N MET A 6 18.62 8.68 48.54
CA MET A 6 18.05 7.95 47.41
C MET A 6 18.02 8.92 46.22
N ALA A 7 18.95 8.76 45.26
CA ALA A 7 18.98 9.59 44.06
C ALA A 7 17.80 9.18 43.17
N MET A 8 16.81 10.07 43.05
CA MET A 8 15.65 9.85 42.20
C MET A 8 15.99 10.23 40.76
N THR A 9 15.88 9.29 39.83
CA THR A 9 16.11 9.54 38.41
C THR A 9 14.89 10.25 37.81
N LEU A 10 15.07 11.49 37.35
CA LEU A 10 14.04 12.26 36.67
C LEU A 10 14.34 12.29 35.17
N ARG A 11 13.36 11.88 34.35
CA ARG A 11 13.47 11.98 32.90
C ARG A 11 13.26 13.43 32.50
N VAL A 12 14.31 14.03 31.94
CA VAL A 12 14.29 15.38 31.36
C VAL A 12 14.49 15.29 29.85
N THR A 13 14.02 16.29 29.12
CA THR A 13 14.18 16.39 27.67
C THR A 13 15.18 17.48 27.31
N GLN A 14 16.09 17.20 26.37
CA GLN A 14 16.95 18.24 25.78
C GLN A 14 16.12 19.24 24.96
N GLY A 15 16.48 20.53 25.07
CA GLY A 15 15.73 21.66 24.52
C GLY A 15 14.58 22.08 25.42
N ARG A 16 14.39 23.39 25.60
CA ARG A 16 13.25 23.94 26.34
C ARG A 16 12.01 23.87 25.44
N PRO A 17 10.96 23.10 25.79
CA PRO A 17 9.69 23.22 25.07
C PRO A 17 9.21 24.66 25.15
N ARG A 18 8.63 25.14 24.05
CA ARG A 18 8.10 26.50 23.94
C ARG A 18 6.61 26.49 24.21
N VAL A 19 6.12 27.56 24.82
CA VAL A 19 4.71 27.85 24.99
C VAL A 19 4.47 29.27 24.48
N THR A 20 3.91 29.38 23.28
CA THR A 20 3.49 30.65 22.71
C THR A 20 2.04 30.90 23.07
N THR A 21 1.77 32.06 23.66
CA THR A 21 0.40 32.55 23.87
C THR A 21 0.06 33.55 22.78
N PHE A 22 -0.82 33.17 21.87
CA PHE A 22 -1.35 34.05 20.82
C PHE A 22 -2.51 34.88 21.35
N ARG A 23 -2.44 36.17 21.04
CA ARG A 23 -3.49 37.16 21.32
C ARG A 23 -4.05 37.75 20.03
N ALA A 24 -5.22 38.36 20.15
CA ALA A 24 -5.86 39.05 19.04
C ALA A 24 -4.99 40.15 18.41
N PRO A 25 -5.19 40.45 17.11
CA PRO A 25 -4.59 41.62 16.47
C PRO A 25 -4.82 42.88 17.32
N GLY A 26 -3.76 43.66 17.54
CA GLY A 26 -3.82 44.89 18.34
C GLY A 26 -3.75 44.71 19.85
N ALA A 27 -3.77 43.48 20.38
CA ALA A 27 -3.57 43.25 21.81
C ALA A 27 -2.13 43.61 22.25
N ALA A 28 -2.01 44.11 23.49
CA ALA A 28 -0.72 44.31 24.14
C ALA A 28 -0.09 42.95 24.44
N LEU A 29 1.21 42.83 24.19
CA LEU A 29 2.01 41.66 24.55
C LEU A 29 2.69 41.94 25.89
N LEU A 30 2.65 40.99 26.79
CA LEU A 30 3.40 41.01 28.04
C LEU A 30 4.78 40.46 27.76
N ALA A 31 5.81 41.31 27.85
CA ALA A 31 7.19 40.87 27.70
C ALA A 31 7.59 40.03 28.93
N GLY A 32 8.11 38.82 28.69
CA GLY A 32 8.65 37.99 29.77
C GLY A 32 9.20 36.67 29.26
N LEU A 33 10.47 36.67 28.84
CA LEU A 33 11.26 35.44 28.82
C LEU A 33 11.69 35.17 30.26
N ASP A 34 11.14 34.13 30.89
CA ASP A 34 11.66 33.63 32.16
C ASP A 34 12.81 32.66 31.86
N ASP A 35 14.05 33.16 31.92
CA ASP A 35 15.25 32.39 31.65
C ASP A 35 15.51 31.28 32.68
N HIS A 36 14.82 31.32 33.83
CA HIS A 36 14.91 30.31 34.89
C HIS A 36 13.87 29.18 34.75
N SER A 37 12.93 29.31 33.83
CA SER A 37 11.93 28.28 33.55
C SER A 37 12.49 27.16 32.65
N LEU A 38 12.07 25.91 32.93
CA LEU A 38 12.31 24.75 32.05
C LEU A 38 11.51 24.82 30.73
N VAL A 39 10.63 25.82 30.59
CA VAL A 39 9.75 26.06 29.45
C VAL A 39 9.95 27.51 29.00
N VAL A 40 10.25 27.72 27.72
CA VAL A 40 10.32 29.08 27.17
C VAL A 40 8.89 29.56 26.91
N THR A 41 8.53 30.70 27.47
CA THR A 41 7.23 31.34 27.24
C THR A 41 7.42 32.59 26.40
N ASP A 42 6.61 32.74 25.37
CA ASP A 42 6.55 33.96 24.56
C ASP A 42 5.09 34.29 24.22
N GLU A 43 4.87 35.53 23.79
CA GLU A 43 3.57 35.99 23.32
C GLU A 43 3.67 36.45 21.87
N ALA A 44 2.66 36.13 21.08
CA ALA A 44 2.58 36.50 19.67
C ALA A 44 1.16 36.96 19.31
N ARG A 45 0.99 37.55 18.13
CA ARG A 45 -0.32 37.91 17.60
C ARG A 45 -0.72 36.89 16.55
N TYR A 46 -1.99 36.49 16.57
CA TYR A 46 -2.55 35.78 15.43
C TYR A 46 -3.03 36.77 14.38
N GLU A 47 -3.05 36.33 13.13
CA GLU A 47 -3.50 37.06 11.96
C GLU A 47 -4.88 36.57 11.55
N VAL A 48 -5.75 37.51 11.15
CA VAL A 48 -7.07 37.19 10.65
C VAL A 48 -7.06 37.37 9.14
N VAL A 49 -7.31 36.28 8.41
CA VAL A 49 -7.38 36.27 6.95
C VAL A 49 -8.84 36.26 6.55
N THR A 50 -9.29 37.30 5.87
CA THR A 50 -10.66 37.40 5.34
C THR A 50 -10.65 37.26 3.82
N ARG A 51 -11.42 36.31 3.30
CA ARG A 51 -11.66 36.19 1.85
C ARG A 51 -12.90 37.02 1.48
N GLN A 52 -12.71 38.09 0.71
CA GLN A 52 -13.84 38.76 0.05
C GLN A 52 -14.26 37.96 -1.17
N GLN A 53 -15.39 37.27 -1.11
CA GLN A 53 -16.08 36.77 -2.30
C GLN A 53 -17.58 36.87 -2.08
N GLY A 54 -18.24 37.82 -2.76
CA GLY A 54 -19.66 37.85 -3.18
C GLY A 54 -20.79 37.44 -2.23
N SER A 55 -20.49 37.07 -0.99
CA SER A 55 -21.36 36.48 0.02
C SER A 55 -21.56 37.48 1.15
N ALA A 56 -22.74 37.43 1.77
CA ALA A 56 -23.12 38.30 2.88
C ALA A 56 -22.25 38.11 4.15
N SER A 57 -21.48 37.02 4.25
CA SER A 57 -20.51 36.77 5.33
C SER A 57 -19.14 36.41 4.75
N PRO A 58 -18.07 37.16 5.05
CA PRO A 58 -16.72 36.82 4.62
C PRO A 58 -16.23 35.56 5.37
N VAL A 59 -15.64 34.63 4.63
CA VAL A 59 -14.94 33.48 5.22
C VAL A 59 -13.72 34.00 5.96
N ARG A 60 -13.60 33.63 7.24
CA ARG A 60 -12.58 34.12 8.16
C ARG A 60 -11.70 32.96 8.60
N GLY A 61 -10.47 32.92 8.11
CA GLY A 61 -9.42 32.05 8.62
C GLY A 61 -8.56 32.76 9.67
N VAL A 62 -7.94 32.00 10.57
CA VAL A 62 -6.95 32.53 11.53
C VAL A 62 -5.64 31.78 11.37
N LEU A 63 -4.56 32.54 11.28
CA LEU A 63 -3.18 32.05 11.23
C LEU A 63 -2.42 32.47 12.49
N CYS A 64 -1.74 31.54 13.13
CA CYS A 64 -0.87 31.77 14.28
C CYS A 64 0.58 31.45 13.89
N PRO A 65 1.36 32.43 13.38
CA PRO A 65 2.75 32.19 13.01
C PRO A 65 3.60 31.92 14.25
N LEU A 66 4.29 30.77 14.30
CA LEU A 66 5.14 30.41 15.42
C LEU A 66 6.39 31.31 15.44
N PRO A 67 6.74 31.96 16.57
CA PRO A 67 7.88 32.87 16.64
C PRO A 67 9.26 32.22 16.44
N THR A 68 9.35 30.89 16.44
CA THR A 68 10.63 30.19 16.33
C THR A 68 10.46 28.92 15.52
N SER A 69 11.36 28.77 14.56
CA SER A 69 11.48 27.65 13.64
C SER A 69 12.80 26.87 13.86
N PRO A 70 12.91 25.65 13.31
CA PRO A 70 11.84 24.86 12.71
C PRO A 70 11.00 24.13 13.77
N LEU A 71 9.69 24.02 13.57
CA LEU A 71 8.83 23.21 14.41
C LEU A 71 9.24 21.72 14.33
N ALA A 72 9.37 21.06 15.48
CA ALA A 72 9.70 19.64 15.52
C ALA A 72 8.49 18.77 15.20
N TYR A 73 8.69 17.80 14.29
CA TYR A 73 7.73 16.77 13.94
C TYR A 73 7.99 15.47 14.70
N ARG A 74 6.93 14.68 14.91
CA ARG A 74 7.04 13.32 15.47
C ARG A 74 7.66 12.39 14.42
N ALA A 75 8.40 11.40 14.90
CA ALA A 75 9.00 10.40 14.04
C ALA A 75 7.90 9.61 13.30
N THR A 76 7.85 9.78 11.98
CA THR A 76 7.00 9.01 11.06
C THR A 76 7.90 8.25 10.09
N ALA A 77 7.41 7.14 9.54
CA ALA A 77 8.14 6.44 8.51
C ALA A 77 8.22 7.32 7.24
N PRO A 78 9.38 7.40 6.57
CA PRO A 78 9.45 8.02 5.24
C PRO A 78 8.50 7.30 4.27
N GLY A 79 7.93 8.05 3.32
CA GLY A 79 7.03 7.50 2.29
C GLY A 79 5.67 8.20 2.21
N GLY A 80 5.26 8.92 3.26
CA GLY A 80 4.01 9.70 3.26
C GLY A 80 2.74 8.85 3.41
N ASP A 81 2.88 7.57 3.76
CA ASP A 81 1.75 6.65 3.98
C ASP A 81 0.93 7.01 5.21
N LEU A 82 1.62 7.53 6.24
CA LEU A 82 1.02 7.99 7.47
C LEU A 82 1.12 9.50 7.52
N PRO A 83 0.05 10.17 7.95
CA PRO A 83 0.06 11.61 7.98
C PRO A 83 1.06 12.10 9.04
N THR A 84 1.90 13.06 8.67
CA THR A 84 2.87 13.65 9.59
C THR A 84 2.14 14.41 10.69
N ARG A 85 2.67 14.34 11.91
CA ARG A 85 2.14 15.07 13.08
C ARG A 85 3.25 15.83 13.76
N THR A 86 2.94 17.05 14.18
CA THR A 86 3.88 17.90 14.89
C THR A 86 3.97 17.54 16.37
N THR A 87 4.89 18.20 17.07
CA THR A 87 4.92 18.22 18.54
C THR A 87 4.00 19.27 19.14
N ALA A 88 3.27 20.04 18.33
CA ALA A 88 2.39 21.11 18.80
C ALA A 88 1.18 20.54 19.55
N ILE A 89 0.85 21.18 20.67
CA ILE A 89 -0.36 20.94 21.46
C ILE A 89 -1.03 22.30 21.62
N VAL A 90 -2.21 22.44 21.03
CA VAL A 90 -2.93 23.71 20.93
C VAL A 90 -4.11 23.70 21.87
N ASN A 91 -4.16 24.66 22.79
CA ASN A 91 -5.29 24.86 23.70
C ASN A 91 -5.89 26.24 23.43
N VAL A 92 -7.19 26.29 23.20
CA VAL A 92 -7.92 27.54 23.01
C VAL A 92 -8.71 27.84 24.27
N GLN A 93 -8.56 29.04 24.82
CA GLN A 93 -9.28 29.44 26.02
C GLN A 93 -10.80 29.37 25.79
N GLY A 94 -11.50 28.72 26.72
CA GLY A 94 -12.95 28.46 26.61
C GLY A 94 -13.29 27.03 26.19
N PHE A 95 -12.31 26.27 25.70
CA PHE A 95 -12.45 24.86 25.35
C PHE A 95 -11.78 23.97 26.38
N ALA A 96 -12.38 22.80 26.66
CA ALA A 96 -11.89 21.88 27.68
C ALA A 96 -10.76 20.98 27.18
N GLN A 97 -10.76 20.65 25.88
CA GLN A 97 -9.79 19.77 25.27
C GLN A 97 -8.83 20.54 24.36
N PRO A 98 -7.60 20.04 24.17
CA PRO A 98 -6.72 20.54 23.12
C PRO A 98 -7.36 20.31 21.75
N TRP A 99 -7.21 21.28 20.86
CA TRP A 99 -7.59 21.14 19.46
C TRP A 99 -6.73 20.06 18.80
N GLN A 100 -7.31 19.32 17.86
CA GLN A 100 -6.65 18.19 17.22
C GLN A 100 -5.96 18.59 15.91
N GLU A 101 -4.72 18.13 15.74
CA GLU A 101 -3.95 18.39 14.53
C GLU A 101 -4.41 17.47 13.39
N GLN A 102 -4.79 18.07 12.27
CA GLN A 102 -5.12 17.39 11.01
C GLN A 102 -4.14 17.76 9.90
N SER A 103 -4.01 16.88 8.90
CA SER A 103 -3.17 17.13 7.73
C SER A 103 -3.76 18.21 6.82
N ASP A 104 -5.08 18.25 6.74
CA ASP A 104 -5.88 19.27 6.09
C ASP A 104 -7.22 19.38 6.82
N LEU A 105 -8.08 20.31 6.42
CA LEU A 105 -9.38 20.54 7.03
C LEU A 105 -10.55 20.14 6.12
N ILE A 106 -10.30 19.49 4.97
CA ILE A 106 -11.31 19.29 3.93
C ILE A 106 -12.47 18.40 4.39
N GLU A 107 -12.18 17.43 5.25
CA GLU A 107 -13.15 16.50 5.84
C GLU A 107 -13.59 16.94 7.26
N SER A 108 -13.20 18.13 7.72
CA SER A 108 -13.57 18.61 9.05
C SER A 108 -14.92 19.31 9.02
N GLU A 109 -15.83 18.94 9.91
CA GLU A 109 -17.13 19.58 10.06
C GLU A 109 -16.99 20.97 10.71
N GLY A 110 -18.00 21.82 10.57
CA GLY A 110 -17.92 23.24 10.93
C GLY A 110 -17.72 23.53 12.43
N ASP A 111 -17.94 22.55 13.30
CA ASP A 111 -17.74 22.61 14.75
C ASP A 111 -16.57 21.73 15.25
N ASP A 112 -15.88 21.03 14.35
CA ASP A 112 -14.71 20.22 14.70
C ASP A 112 -13.55 21.11 15.19
N GLU A 113 -13.06 20.85 16.39
CA GLU A 113 -11.94 21.56 17.02
C GLU A 113 -10.58 21.17 16.41
N HIS A 114 -10.43 21.38 15.10
CA HIS A 114 -9.29 20.99 14.30
C HIS A 114 -8.40 22.17 13.91
N PHE A 115 -7.10 21.92 13.83
CA PHE A 115 -6.13 22.84 13.25
C PHE A 115 -5.15 22.09 12.35
N THR A 116 -4.51 22.81 11.44
CA THR A 116 -3.40 22.28 10.63
C THR A 116 -2.15 23.13 10.82
N VAL A 117 -0.99 22.57 10.47
CA VAL A 117 0.28 23.29 10.51
C VAL A 117 0.84 23.43 9.11
N GLU A 118 1.01 24.67 8.68
CA GLU A 118 1.61 25.01 7.39
C GLU A 118 3.07 25.42 7.64
N THR A 119 4.00 24.90 6.85
CA THR A 119 5.42 25.28 6.92
C THR A 119 5.88 25.81 5.57
N ASP A 120 6.53 26.97 5.58
CA ASP A 120 7.03 27.65 4.38
C ASP A 120 8.43 27.17 3.97
N GLU A 121 8.94 27.66 2.82
CA GLU A 121 10.29 27.32 2.32
C GLU A 121 11.45 27.80 3.21
N LEU A 122 11.20 28.72 4.15
CA LEU A 122 12.18 29.21 5.13
C LEU A 122 12.08 28.46 6.48
N ALA A 123 11.32 27.35 6.49
CA ALA A 123 11.01 26.54 7.66
C ALA A 123 10.21 27.26 8.77
N GLY A 124 9.59 28.41 8.45
CA GLY A 124 8.62 29.08 9.29
C GLY A 124 7.32 28.26 9.34
N SER A 125 6.81 28.00 10.54
CA SER A 125 5.58 27.22 10.72
C SER A 125 4.46 28.09 11.28
N SER A 126 3.25 27.94 10.75
CA SER A 126 2.05 28.65 11.20
C SER A 126 0.93 27.66 11.48
N LEU A 127 0.19 27.87 12.57
CA LEU A 127 -1.02 27.10 12.85
C LEU A 127 -2.19 27.75 12.11
N ARG A 128 -2.96 26.97 11.36
CA ARG A 128 -4.18 27.41 10.69
C ARG A 128 -5.40 26.76 11.32
N PHE A 129 -6.36 27.60 11.69
CA PHE A 129 -7.65 27.19 12.23
C PHE A 129 -8.72 27.11 11.14
N GLY A 130 -9.80 26.40 11.44
CA GLY A 130 -10.97 26.34 10.57
C GLY A 130 -11.66 27.69 10.38
N ASP A 131 -12.59 27.71 9.44
CA ASP A 131 -13.35 28.90 9.03
C ASP A 131 -14.84 28.83 9.41
N GLY A 132 -15.25 27.77 10.13
CA GLY A 132 -16.63 27.48 10.51
C GLY A 132 -17.40 26.66 9.47
N LEU A 133 -16.80 26.39 8.30
CA LEU A 133 -17.30 25.41 7.32
C LEU A 133 -16.40 24.17 7.30
N ASN A 134 -15.09 24.38 7.24
CA ASN A 134 -14.07 23.35 7.27
C ASN A 134 -13.31 23.44 8.60
N GLY A 135 -13.84 22.79 9.64
CA GLY A 135 -13.38 22.95 11.02
C GLY A 135 -13.92 24.20 11.72
N ALA A 136 -13.92 24.17 13.04
CA ALA A 136 -14.35 25.25 13.92
C ALA A 136 -13.57 26.54 13.69
N ALA A 137 -14.31 27.64 13.55
CA ALA A 137 -13.73 28.98 13.52
C ALA A 137 -13.19 29.36 14.91
N LEU A 138 -11.99 29.94 14.95
CA LEU A 138 -11.46 30.48 16.21
C LEU A 138 -12.35 31.63 16.72
N PRO A 139 -12.83 31.59 17.98
CA PRO A 139 -13.66 32.66 18.52
C PRO A 139 -12.94 34.02 18.51
N THR A 140 -13.72 35.09 18.32
CA THR A 140 -13.17 36.45 18.33
C THR A 140 -12.56 36.79 19.69
N GLY A 141 -11.29 37.21 19.70
CA GLY A 141 -10.59 37.56 20.93
C GLY A 141 -10.08 36.36 21.72
N ALA A 142 -10.13 35.15 21.16
CA ALA A 142 -9.64 33.95 21.81
C ALA A 142 -8.15 34.04 22.16
N PHE A 143 -7.78 33.45 23.29
CA PHE A 143 -6.39 33.22 23.65
C PHE A 143 -6.00 31.81 23.25
N VAL A 144 -4.99 31.68 22.41
CA VAL A 144 -4.50 30.37 21.96
C VAL A 144 -3.15 30.11 22.60
N ARG A 145 -3.03 29.02 23.34
CA ARG A 145 -1.76 28.55 23.92
C ARG A 145 -1.26 27.36 23.11
N CYS A 146 -0.17 27.55 22.39
CA CYS A 146 0.51 26.48 21.67
C CYS A 146 1.77 26.06 22.42
N ARG A 147 1.83 24.79 22.83
CA ARG A 147 3.05 24.17 23.36
C ARG A 147 3.71 23.36 22.25
N TYR A 148 4.96 23.64 21.93
CA TYR A 148 5.67 22.94 20.84
C TYR A 148 7.17 22.80 21.14
N ARG A 149 7.88 22.06 20.28
CA ARG A 149 9.35 21.92 20.36
C ARG A 149 9.96 22.39 19.06
N VAL A 150 11.20 22.86 19.15
CA VAL A 150 12.00 23.27 17.99
C VAL A 150 12.99 22.14 17.68
N GLY A 151 13.05 21.73 16.42
CA GLY A 151 13.95 20.67 15.95
C GLY A 151 15.33 21.22 15.56
N GLN A 152 16.34 20.36 15.62
CA GLN A 152 17.70 20.64 15.11
C GLN A 152 18.07 19.67 13.98
N GLY A 153 17.08 18.95 13.42
CA GLY A 153 17.33 17.98 12.35
C GLY A 153 18.33 16.90 12.75
N SER A 154 19.24 16.56 11.84
CA SER A 154 20.29 15.57 12.06
C SER A 154 21.38 16.02 13.03
N ASP A 155 21.59 17.33 13.19
CA ASP A 155 22.55 17.92 14.16
C ASP A 155 22.16 17.63 15.62
N GLY A 156 20.88 17.29 15.86
CA GLY A 156 20.40 16.85 17.16
C GLY A 156 20.81 15.42 17.54
N ASN A 157 21.43 14.67 16.63
CA ASN A 157 21.85 13.30 16.89
C ASN A 157 23.16 13.26 17.68
N VAL A 158 23.16 12.54 18.79
CA VAL A 158 24.31 12.43 19.70
C VAL A 158 24.45 11.02 20.23
N GLY A 159 25.68 10.56 20.44
CA GLY A 159 25.93 9.27 21.06
C GLY A 159 25.51 9.23 22.54
N ALA A 160 25.44 8.03 23.09
CA ALA A 160 25.24 7.81 24.53
C ALA A 160 26.26 8.62 25.36
N ASP A 161 25.84 9.01 26.54
CA ASP A 161 26.63 9.74 27.54
C ASP A 161 27.24 11.07 27.04
N SER A 162 26.68 11.67 25.98
CA SER A 162 27.18 12.92 25.40
C SER A 162 26.48 14.18 25.96
N ILE A 163 25.22 14.05 26.40
CA ILE A 163 24.44 15.15 26.99
C ILE A 163 24.75 15.25 28.48
N VAL A 164 25.93 15.76 28.83
CA VAL A 164 26.42 15.79 30.22
C VAL A 164 26.22 17.11 30.95
N SER A 165 25.95 18.18 30.20
CA SER A 165 25.87 19.55 30.74
C SER A 165 24.42 20.02 30.83
N PHE A 166 24.09 20.76 31.90
CA PHE A 166 22.81 21.43 32.08
C PHE A 166 23.03 22.80 32.73
N MET A 167 22.10 23.73 32.51
CA MET A 167 22.10 25.01 33.21
C MET A 167 21.39 24.82 34.56
N GLU A 168 22.12 25.03 35.64
CA GLU A 168 21.60 24.82 37.00
C GLU A 168 20.69 25.98 37.43
N ALA A 169 19.40 25.68 37.59
CA ALA A 169 18.39 26.68 37.98
C ALA A 169 17.98 26.63 39.46
N SER A 170 18.13 25.48 40.13
CA SER A 170 17.57 25.26 41.47
C SER A 170 18.45 24.50 42.47
N GLY A 171 19.63 24.02 42.08
CA GLY A 171 20.51 23.21 42.94
C GLY A 171 20.07 21.75 43.16
N ALA A 172 18.93 21.34 42.58
CA ALA A 172 18.31 20.04 42.84
C ALA A 172 18.80 18.91 41.91
N VAL A 173 19.47 19.25 40.80
CA VAL A 173 19.91 18.29 39.79
C VAL A 173 21.41 18.11 39.92
N LEU A 174 21.86 16.88 40.19
CA LEU A 174 23.29 16.59 40.41
C LEU A 174 24.04 16.24 39.11
N LYS A 175 23.38 15.55 38.18
CA LYS A 175 23.95 15.09 36.92
C LYS A 175 22.84 14.87 35.90
N VAL A 176 23.12 15.18 34.64
CA VAL A 176 22.30 14.80 33.50
C VAL A 176 23.17 13.97 32.56
N TRP A 177 22.59 12.94 31.95
CA TRP A 177 23.20 12.18 30.85
C TRP A 177 22.10 11.55 30.01
N ASN A 178 22.41 11.22 28.76
CA ASN A 178 21.57 10.37 27.92
C ASN A 178 22.11 8.94 27.95
N PRO A 179 21.38 7.96 28.49
CA PRO A 179 21.89 6.59 28.59
C PRO A 179 21.97 5.86 27.24
N LEU A 180 21.32 6.40 26.20
CA LEU A 180 21.23 5.81 24.86
C LEU A 180 21.54 6.88 23.81
N ASP A 181 21.96 6.41 22.64
CA ASP A 181 22.12 7.24 21.45
C ASP A 181 20.80 7.93 21.08
N VAL A 182 20.90 9.17 20.63
CA VAL A 182 19.83 9.92 19.98
C VAL A 182 20.12 9.90 18.49
N VAL A 183 19.32 9.14 17.73
CA VAL A 183 19.58 8.86 16.30
C VAL A 183 18.39 9.21 15.39
N ASN A 184 17.32 9.76 15.96
CA ASN A 184 16.06 9.98 15.27
C ASN A 184 15.86 11.41 14.75
N GLY A 185 16.86 12.28 14.90
CA GLY A 185 16.91 13.60 14.28
C GLY A 185 17.06 13.47 12.77
N ARG A 186 16.17 14.14 12.03
CA ARG A 186 16.14 14.13 10.56
C ARG A 186 15.90 15.54 10.04
N ASP A 187 16.66 15.89 9.02
CA ASP A 187 16.50 17.18 8.34
C ASP A 187 15.22 17.20 7.49
N PRO A 188 14.61 18.39 7.30
CA PRO A 188 13.53 18.54 6.34
C PRO A 188 14.01 18.15 4.93
N GLU A 189 13.09 17.62 4.12
CA GLU A 189 13.42 17.24 2.74
C GLU A 189 13.75 18.49 1.92
N PRO A 190 14.86 18.52 1.14
CA PRO A 190 15.21 19.67 0.33
C PRO A 190 14.18 19.97 -0.75
N VAL A 191 13.89 21.25 -0.99
CA VAL A 191 12.89 21.72 -1.98
C VAL A 191 13.12 21.11 -3.37
N ALA A 192 14.37 21.02 -3.83
CA ALA A 192 14.70 20.44 -5.13
C ALA A 192 14.32 18.95 -5.24
N GLU A 193 14.46 18.19 -4.14
CA GLU A 193 14.04 16.79 -4.08
C GLU A 193 12.52 16.67 -4.02
N ILE A 194 11.84 17.53 -3.24
CA ILE A 194 10.38 17.59 -3.16
C ILE A 194 9.78 17.81 -4.56
N VAL A 195 10.26 18.82 -5.30
CA VAL A 195 9.76 19.15 -6.65
C VAL A 195 9.92 17.98 -7.61
N ARG A 196 11.00 17.19 -7.50
CA ARG A 196 11.22 16.00 -8.34
C ARG A 196 10.32 14.83 -7.94
N ARG A 197 10.19 14.57 -6.64
CA ARG A 197 9.53 13.36 -6.11
C ARG A 197 8.03 13.46 -6.07
N VAL A 198 7.46 14.64 -5.76
CA VAL A 198 6.00 14.80 -5.60
C VAL A 198 5.22 14.33 -6.84
N PRO A 199 5.58 14.73 -8.08
CA PRO A 199 4.86 14.26 -9.27
C PRO A 199 5.00 12.76 -9.53
N GLU A 200 6.11 12.14 -9.10
CA GLU A 200 6.30 10.69 -9.20
C GLU A 200 5.46 9.96 -8.15
N ALA A 201 5.38 10.47 -6.92
CA ALA A 201 4.57 9.89 -5.85
C ALA A 201 3.10 9.76 -6.28
N TYR A 202 2.50 10.81 -6.86
CA TYR A 202 1.12 10.78 -7.36
C TYR A 202 0.92 9.85 -8.57
N ARG A 203 1.96 9.61 -9.38
CA ARG A 203 1.90 8.69 -10.53
C ARG A 203 2.08 7.23 -10.13
N GLN A 204 2.95 6.96 -9.17
CA GLN A 204 3.23 5.62 -8.67
C GLN A 204 2.08 5.12 -7.81
N ARG A 205 1.52 5.97 -6.94
CA ARG A 205 0.46 5.59 -6.03
C ARG A 205 -0.75 6.51 -6.20
N GLN A 206 -1.62 6.11 -7.12
CA GLN A 206 -2.83 6.86 -7.41
C GLN A 206 -3.92 6.50 -6.39
N LEU A 207 -4.31 7.44 -5.51
CA LEU A 207 -5.35 7.21 -4.51
C LEU A 207 -6.80 7.17 -5.05
N ARG A 208 -6.96 6.89 -6.34
CA ARG A 208 -8.24 6.83 -7.06
C ARG A 208 -8.16 5.81 -8.19
N ALA A 209 -9.26 5.13 -8.48
CA ALA A 209 -9.40 4.24 -9.62
C ALA A 209 -10.35 4.87 -10.65
N VAL A 210 -9.80 5.25 -11.81
CA VAL A 210 -10.57 5.91 -12.89
C VAL A 210 -10.59 5.02 -14.13
N THR A 211 -9.43 4.52 -14.54
CA THR A 211 -9.34 3.58 -15.67
C THR A 211 -9.59 2.15 -15.21
N LEU A 212 -10.01 1.26 -16.11
CA LEU A 212 -10.14 -0.17 -15.81
C LEU A 212 -8.82 -0.78 -15.32
N GLN A 213 -7.67 -0.30 -15.83
CA GLN A 213 -6.38 -0.77 -15.36
C GLN A 213 -6.10 -0.30 -13.92
N ASP A 214 -6.59 0.86 -13.50
CA ASP A 214 -6.45 1.35 -12.14
C ASP A 214 -7.17 0.40 -11.17
N TYR A 215 -8.41 -0.01 -11.50
CA TYR A 215 -9.16 -0.96 -10.67
C TYR A 215 -8.44 -2.30 -10.52
N ALA A 216 -7.85 -2.82 -11.60
CA ALA A 216 -7.05 -4.05 -11.55
C ALA A 216 -5.82 -3.87 -10.64
N LYS A 217 -5.03 -2.81 -10.85
CA LYS A 217 -3.83 -2.53 -10.05
C LYS A 217 -4.16 -2.35 -8.56
N ARG A 218 -5.25 -1.66 -8.24
CA ARG A 218 -5.69 -1.47 -6.85
C ARG A 218 -6.09 -2.79 -6.19
N ALA A 219 -6.75 -3.67 -6.91
CA ALA A 219 -7.06 -5.00 -6.38
C ALA A 219 -5.79 -5.82 -6.10
N GLU A 220 -4.78 -5.73 -6.99
CA GLU A 220 -3.48 -6.40 -6.86
C GLU A 220 -2.58 -5.84 -5.74
N GLU A 221 -2.91 -4.68 -5.14
CA GLU A 221 -2.22 -4.20 -3.93
C GLU A 221 -2.52 -5.07 -2.68
N LEU A 222 -3.60 -5.85 -2.72
CA LEU A 222 -3.97 -6.74 -1.63
C LEU A 222 -3.24 -8.08 -1.75
N ALA A 223 -2.52 -8.48 -0.70
CA ALA A 223 -1.70 -9.70 -0.69
C ALA A 223 -2.43 -11.01 -1.02
N GLY A 224 -3.76 -11.04 -0.98
CA GLY A 224 -4.57 -12.21 -1.35
C GLY A 224 -4.91 -12.30 -2.85
N VAL A 225 -4.52 -11.32 -3.67
CA VAL A 225 -4.81 -11.25 -5.11
C VAL A 225 -3.53 -11.48 -5.90
N SER A 226 -3.51 -12.50 -6.75
CA SER A 226 -2.40 -12.77 -7.67
C SER A 226 -2.52 -11.88 -8.90
N HIS A 227 -3.70 -11.94 -9.54
CA HIS A 227 -4.00 -11.16 -10.73
C HIS A 227 -5.42 -10.59 -10.67
N ALA A 228 -5.60 -9.41 -11.26
CA ALA A 228 -6.91 -8.82 -11.43
C ALA A 228 -7.10 -8.26 -12.84
N LYS A 229 -8.34 -8.25 -13.31
CA LYS A 229 -8.68 -7.60 -14.57
C LYS A 229 -10.07 -7.00 -14.52
N ALA A 230 -10.19 -5.75 -14.99
CA ALA A 230 -11.46 -5.05 -14.99
C ALA A 230 -12.01 -4.84 -16.41
N ARG A 231 -13.33 -4.85 -16.52
CA ARG A 231 -14.08 -4.41 -17.70
C ARG A 231 -15.38 -3.75 -17.29
N TYR A 232 -15.93 -2.97 -18.20
CA TYR A 232 -17.33 -2.61 -18.09
C TYR A 232 -18.23 -3.83 -18.32
N ALA A 233 -19.29 -3.89 -17.53
CA ALA A 233 -20.37 -4.85 -17.65
C ALA A 233 -21.71 -4.12 -17.50
N TRP A 234 -22.73 -4.61 -18.20
CA TRP A 234 -24.10 -4.19 -17.96
C TRP A 234 -24.73 -5.14 -16.94
N THR A 235 -25.20 -4.62 -15.81
CA THR A 235 -25.85 -5.41 -14.75
C THR A 235 -27.38 -5.40 -14.85
N GLY A 236 -27.92 -4.80 -15.91
CA GLY A 236 -29.36 -4.69 -16.16
C GLY A 236 -29.84 -3.24 -16.04
N SER A 237 -29.35 -2.50 -15.04
CA SER A 237 -29.82 -1.15 -14.72
C SER A 237 -28.82 -0.05 -15.05
N TRP A 238 -27.51 -0.33 -14.99
CA TRP A 238 -26.45 0.64 -15.25
C TRP A 238 -25.14 -0.05 -15.66
N ARG A 239 -24.21 0.75 -16.14
CA ARG A 239 -22.83 0.31 -16.42
C ARG A 239 -22.09 0.16 -15.09
N THR A 240 -21.48 -1.00 -14.91
CA THR A 240 -20.74 -1.40 -13.70
C THR A 240 -19.31 -1.77 -14.09
N VAL A 241 -18.35 -1.38 -13.27
CA VAL A 241 -16.97 -1.88 -13.36
C VAL A 241 -16.93 -3.27 -12.73
N ARG A 242 -16.85 -4.30 -13.57
CA ARG A 242 -16.65 -5.67 -13.12
C ARG A 242 -15.17 -5.97 -13.02
N VAL A 243 -14.71 -6.35 -11.84
CA VAL A 243 -13.33 -6.77 -11.57
C VAL A 243 -13.30 -8.27 -11.35
N ALA A 244 -12.64 -8.98 -12.27
CA ALA A 244 -12.34 -10.39 -12.14
C ALA A 244 -11.06 -10.58 -11.32
N ILE A 245 -11.11 -11.45 -10.32
CA ILE A 245 -10.03 -11.70 -9.37
C ILE A 245 -9.57 -13.15 -9.47
N ASP A 246 -8.26 -13.30 -9.61
CA ASP A 246 -7.51 -14.54 -9.45
C ASP A 246 -6.78 -14.49 -8.08
N PRO A 247 -7.21 -15.28 -7.09
CA PRO A 247 -6.60 -15.28 -5.76
C PRO A 247 -5.28 -16.06 -5.74
N VAL A 248 -4.40 -15.71 -4.80
CA VAL A 248 -3.09 -16.37 -4.67
C VAL A 248 -3.24 -17.85 -4.33
N GLY A 249 -2.57 -18.72 -5.09
CA GLY A 249 -2.44 -20.16 -4.81
C GLY A 249 -3.74 -20.97 -4.88
N THR A 250 -4.85 -20.40 -5.35
CA THR A 250 -6.13 -21.11 -5.47
C THR A 250 -7.00 -20.50 -6.56
N THR A 251 -7.95 -21.27 -7.08
CA THR A 251 -8.92 -20.78 -8.07
C THR A 251 -10.22 -20.28 -7.43
N VAL A 252 -10.38 -20.44 -6.11
CA VAL A 252 -11.62 -20.11 -5.40
C VAL A 252 -11.50 -18.76 -4.72
N LEU A 253 -12.31 -17.79 -5.16
CA LEU A 253 -12.42 -16.50 -4.47
C LEU A 253 -13.33 -16.62 -3.23
N ALA A 254 -12.72 -16.74 -2.06
CA ALA A 254 -13.44 -16.82 -0.79
C ALA A 254 -14.15 -15.49 -0.44
N GLU A 255 -15.33 -15.57 0.18
CA GLU A 255 -16.15 -14.41 0.53
C GLU A 255 -15.45 -13.35 1.41
N PRO A 256 -14.64 -13.70 2.43
CA PRO A 256 -13.93 -12.71 3.22
C PRO A 256 -12.98 -11.86 2.36
N LEU A 257 -12.19 -12.49 1.50
CA LEU A 257 -11.28 -11.81 0.58
C LEU A 257 -12.05 -10.95 -0.42
N ARG A 258 -13.14 -11.48 -0.98
CA ARG A 258 -14.02 -10.73 -1.90
C ARG A 258 -14.54 -9.43 -1.28
N ARG A 259 -14.98 -9.48 -0.02
CA ARG A 259 -15.44 -8.28 0.72
C ARG A 259 -14.32 -7.28 0.95
N THR A 260 -13.16 -7.74 1.41
CA THR A 260 -11.98 -6.88 1.58
C THR A 260 -11.59 -6.17 0.28
N ILE A 261 -11.61 -6.87 -0.86
CA ILE A 261 -11.36 -6.28 -2.17
C ILE A 261 -12.44 -5.26 -2.52
N ALA A 262 -13.71 -5.59 -2.30
CA ALA A 262 -14.82 -4.68 -2.58
C ALA A 262 -14.73 -3.39 -1.76
N ASP A 263 -14.51 -3.48 -0.44
CA ASP A 263 -14.36 -2.33 0.45
C ASP A 263 -13.15 -1.47 0.05
N HIS A 264 -12.03 -2.11 -0.30
CA HIS A 264 -10.82 -1.44 -0.76
C HIS A 264 -11.05 -0.65 -2.06
N LEU A 265 -11.73 -1.24 -3.04
CA LEU A 265 -12.04 -0.60 -4.31
C LEU A 265 -13.14 0.46 -4.17
N GLU A 266 -14.11 0.26 -3.30
CA GLU A 266 -15.19 1.22 -3.00
C GLU A 266 -14.64 2.54 -2.46
N ALA A 267 -13.61 2.48 -1.61
CA ALA A 267 -12.96 3.67 -1.07
C ALA A 267 -12.26 4.56 -2.12
N VAL A 268 -12.00 4.04 -3.33
CA VAL A 268 -11.20 4.70 -4.36
C VAL A 268 -11.91 4.83 -5.70
N ARG A 269 -13.13 4.31 -5.84
CA ARG A 269 -13.86 4.32 -7.11
C ARG A 269 -14.26 5.74 -7.52
N LEU A 270 -14.45 5.93 -8.81
CA LEU A 270 -15.07 7.15 -9.31
C LEU A 270 -16.53 7.23 -8.84
N ILE A 271 -16.94 8.41 -8.33
CA ILE A 271 -18.32 8.68 -7.95
C ILE A 271 -19.24 8.42 -9.16
N GLY A 272 -20.30 7.64 -8.95
CA GLY A 272 -21.28 7.28 -9.97
C GLY A 272 -20.95 6.03 -10.78
N GLU A 273 -19.79 5.40 -10.59
CA GLU A 273 -19.52 4.04 -11.08
C GLU A 273 -19.96 3.00 -10.05
N ASP A 274 -20.60 1.93 -10.48
CA ASP A 274 -20.87 0.78 -9.60
C ASP A 274 -19.75 -0.26 -9.73
N LEU A 275 -19.52 -1.02 -8.67
CA LEU A 275 -18.50 -2.07 -8.61
C LEU A 275 -19.10 -3.46 -8.47
N GLU A 276 -18.51 -4.42 -9.18
CA GLU A 276 -18.82 -5.84 -9.02
C GLU A 276 -17.54 -6.67 -9.02
N VAL A 277 -17.23 -7.29 -7.88
CA VAL A 277 -16.09 -8.20 -7.74
C VAL A 277 -16.56 -9.64 -8.01
N ARG A 278 -15.91 -10.32 -8.96
CA ARG A 278 -16.19 -11.72 -9.33
C ARG A 278 -14.91 -12.55 -9.37
N PRO A 279 -15.00 -13.88 -9.20
CA PRO A 279 -13.88 -14.76 -9.51
C PRO A 279 -13.51 -14.69 -10.99
N ALA A 280 -12.24 -14.99 -11.30
CA ALA A 280 -11.78 -15.23 -12.65
C ALA A 280 -12.56 -16.38 -13.32
N SER A 281 -12.65 -16.35 -14.65
CA SER A 281 -13.26 -17.43 -15.41
C SER A 281 -12.20 -18.50 -15.69
N TYR A 282 -12.19 -19.57 -14.90
CA TYR A 282 -11.27 -20.67 -15.14
C TYR A 282 -11.77 -21.56 -16.27
N VAL A 283 -10.88 -21.87 -17.22
CA VAL A 283 -11.17 -22.69 -18.41
C VAL A 283 -10.46 -24.02 -18.23
N PRO A 284 -11.19 -25.07 -17.80
CA PRO A 284 -10.63 -26.40 -17.68
C PRO A 284 -10.23 -26.96 -19.03
N LEU A 285 -9.05 -27.58 -19.11
CA LEU A 285 -8.55 -28.21 -20.34
C LEU A 285 -8.59 -29.74 -20.24
N ASP A 286 -8.82 -30.38 -21.38
CA ASP A 286 -8.70 -31.81 -21.62
C ASP A 286 -7.50 -32.05 -22.52
N ILE A 287 -6.44 -32.60 -21.92
CA ILE A 287 -5.14 -32.76 -22.56
C ILE A 287 -4.82 -34.25 -22.67
N LYS A 288 -4.44 -34.68 -23.87
CA LYS A 288 -3.91 -36.03 -24.08
C LYS A 288 -2.57 -35.96 -24.79
N MET A 289 -1.56 -36.58 -24.19
CA MET A 289 -0.20 -36.60 -24.71
C MET A 289 0.26 -38.05 -24.90
N THR A 290 0.68 -38.40 -26.12
CA THR A 290 1.27 -39.69 -26.44
C THR A 290 2.76 -39.54 -26.66
N LEU A 291 3.55 -40.35 -25.96
CA LEU A 291 4.98 -40.21 -25.76
C LEU A 291 5.69 -41.52 -26.08
N CYS A 292 6.98 -41.45 -26.37
CA CYS A 292 7.85 -42.62 -26.45
C CYS A 292 8.99 -42.51 -25.45
N ALA A 293 9.06 -43.47 -24.54
CA ALA A 293 10.14 -43.58 -23.56
C ALA A 293 11.41 -44.19 -24.19
N GLN A 294 12.57 -43.77 -23.68
CA GLN A 294 13.85 -44.41 -23.98
C GLN A 294 13.91 -45.81 -23.33
N SER A 295 14.60 -46.75 -23.98
CA SER A 295 14.60 -48.17 -23.59
C SER A 295 15.15 -48.48 -22.20
N ALA A 296 15.84 -47.54 -21.55
CA ALA A 296 16.41 -47.70 -20.21
C ALA A 296 15.43 -47.39 -19.06
N TYR A 297 14.30 -46.72 -19.36
CA TYR A 297 13.38 -46.19 -18.35
C TYR A 297 12.06 -46.95 -18.33
N TRP A 298 11.48 -47.12 -17.14
CA TRP A 298 10.17 -47.72 -16.95
C TRP A 298 9.06 -46.69 -17.26
N PRO A 299 8.05 -47.03 -18.07
CA PRO A 299 6.93 -46.13 -18.37
C PRO A 299 6.20 -45.60 -17.13
N GLU A 300 6.08 -46.42 -16.09
CA GLU A 300 5.38 -46.12 -14.84
C GLU A 300 6.11 -45.04 -14.03
N ASP A 301 7.43 -45.13 -13.95
CA ASP A 301 8.26 -44.09 -13.30
C ASP A 301 8.16 -42.77 -14.05
N LEU A 302 8.19 -42.81 -15.39
CA LEU A 302 8.05 -41.62 -16.23
C LEU A 302 6.66 -40.99 -16.10
N ARG A 303 5.61 -41.81 -15.96
CA ARG A 303 4.24 -41.32 -15.74
C ARG A 303 4.17 -40.50 -14.45
N ALA A 304 4.71 -41.01 -13.35
CA ALA A 304 4.70 -40.29 -12.08
C ALA A 304 5.45 -38.95 -12.17
N VAL A 305 6.60 -38.91 -12.85
CA VAL A 305 7.37 -37.67 -13.05
C VAL A 305 6.60 -36.67 -13.93
N LEU A 306 5.92 -37.15 -14.98
CA LEU A 306 5.11 -36.29 -15.85
C LEU A 306 3.88 -35.73 -15.14
N GLU A 307 3.20 -36.55 -14.32
CA GLU A 307 2.06 -36.11 -13.51
C GLU A 307 2.48 -35.03 -12.50
N GLU A 308 3.67 -35.16 -11.92
CA GLU A 308 4.25 -34.14 -11.04
C GLU A 308 4.69 -32.87 -11.81
N GLU A 309 5.35 -32.99 -12.96
CA GLU A 309 5.78 -31.84 -13.77
C GLU A 309 4.62 -31.02 -14.34
N PHE A 310 3.50 -31.67 -14.64
CA PHE A 310 2.27 -31.04 -15.13
C PHE A 310 1.18 -30.90 -14.06
N SER A 311 1.53 -30.96 -12.77
CA SER A 311 0.56 -30.70 -11.70
C SER A 311 0.20 -29.22 -11.55
N ASP A 312 -0.85 -28.96 -10.78
CA ASP A 312 -1.22 -27.64 -10.26
C ASP A 312 -0.50 -27.27 -8.94
N SER A 313 0.24 -28.22 -8.36
CA SER A 313 0.97 -28.05 -7.11
C SER A 313 2.47 -27.78 -7.32
N TRP A 314 3.22 -27.73 -6.23
CA TRP A 314 4.68 -27.60 -6.24
C TRP A 314 5.32 -28.98 -6.39
N THR A 315 6.27 -29.09 -7.31
CA THR A 315 7.12 -30.29 -7.45
C THR A 315 7.98 -30.49 -6.20
N ARG A 316 8.48 -31.71 -6.00
CA ARG A 316 9.41 -32.08 -4.91
C ARG A 316 10.69 -31.24 -4.89
N ASP A 317 11.09 -30.73 -6.05
CA ASP A 317 12.26 -29.86 -6.19
C ASP A 317 11.98 -28.39 -5.79
N GLY A 318 10.75 -28.07 -5.37
CA GLY A 318 10.33 -26.71 -5.02
C GLY A 318 10.08 -25.81 -6.22
N ARG A 319 9.95 -26.37 -7.44
CA ARG A 319 9.53 -25.63 -8.64
C ARG A 319 8.00 -25.72 -8.78
N PRO A 320 7.31 -24.69 -9.30
CA PRO A 320 5.90 -24.80 -9.61
C PRO A 320 5.70 -25.81 -10.74
N GLY A 321 4.69 -26.67 -10.60
CA GLY A 321 4.20 -27.50 -11.70
C GLY A 321 3.71 -26.64 -12.87
N PHE A 322 3.62 -27.23 -14.06
CA PHE A 322 3.30 -26.47 -15.28
C PHE A 322 1.92 -25.79 -15.23
N PHE A 323 0.94 -26.39 -14.53
CA PHE A 323 -0.41 -25.85 -14.39
C PHE A 323 -0.66 -25.22 -13.02
N ASN A 324 0.39 -24.86 -12.29
CA ASN A 324 0.25 -24.13 -11.04
C ASN A 324 -0.55 -22.83 -11.25
N PRO A 325 -1.54 -22.51 -10.40
CA PRO A 325 -2.38 -21.31 -10.56
C PRO A 325 -1.56 -20.02 -10.70
N ASP A 326 -0.47 -19.89 -9.94
CA ASP A 326 0.37 -18.69 -9.95
C ASP A 326 1.24 -18.55 -11.22
N ALA A 327 1.27 -19.57 -12.10
CA ALA A 327 2.03 -19.56 -13.35
C ALA A 327 1.21 -19.08 -14.57
N TRP A 328 -0.10 -18.89 -14.41
CA TRP A 328 -1.01 -18.54 -15.50
C TRP A 328 -1.80 -17.27 -15.18
N THR A 329 -1.92 -16.38 -16.16
CA THR A 329 -2.66 -15.13 -16.02
C THR A 329 -3.74 -14.95 -17.09
N PHE A 330 -4.55 -13.90 -16.94
CA PHE A 330 -5.70 -13.60 -17.78
C PHE A 330 -5.37 -13.46 -19.27
N GLY A 331 -6.00 -14.29 -20.10
CA GLY A 331 -5.84 -14.26 -21.56
C GLY A 331 -4.48 -14.75 -22.06
N GLN A 332 -3.69 -15.39 -21.19
CA GLN A 332 -2.45 -16.02 -21.59
C GLN A 332 -2.74 -17.25 -22.45
N PRO A 333 -2.27 -17.29 -23.71
CA PRO A 333 -2.48 -18.45 -24.56
C PRO A 333 -1.56 -19.61 -24.17
N LEU A 334 -2.04 -20.84 -24.40
CA LEU A 334 -1.24 -22.06 -24.23
C LEU A 334 -0.67 -22.50 -25.57
N TYR A 335 0.66 -22.52 -25.70
CA TYR A 335 1.32 -23.04 -26.90
C TYR A 335 1.67 -24.51 -26.74
N ALA A 336 1.42 -25.29 -27.79
CA ALA A 336 1.79 -26.70 -27.83
C ALA A 336 3.29 -26.91 -27.64
N SER A 337 4.12 -26.02 -28.19
CA SER A 337 5.58 -26.05 -28.04
C SER A 337 6.04 -25.96 -26.58
N GLN A 338 5.32 -25.22 -25.72
CA GLN A 338 5.63 -25.14 -24.28
C GLN A 338 5.43 -26.49 -23.61
N MET A 339 4.32 -27.17 -23.91
CA MET A 339 4.05 -28.50 -23.38
C MET A 339 5.02 -29.55 -23.92
N ILE A 340 5.31 -29.48 -25.22
CA ILE A 340 6.27 -30.38 -25.88
C ILE A 340 7.66 -30.20 -25.26
N GLY A 341 8.12 -28.96 -25.12
CA GLY A 341 9.41 -28.66 -24.52
C GLY A 341 9.50 -29.10 -23.06
N ARG A 342 8.45 -28.88 -22.27
CA ARG A 342 8.42 -29.29 -20.86
C ARG A 342 8.46 -30.81 -20.70
N ALA A 343 7.70 -31.55 -21.52
CA ALA A 343 7.76 -33.00 -21.51
C ALA A 343 9.13 -33.54 -22.00
N LEU A 344 9.70 -32.99 -23.08
CA LEU A 344 11.02 -33.41 -23.55
C LEU A 344 12.16 -33.10 -22.58
N ALA A 345 11.99 -32.16 -21.65
CA ALA A 345 12.94 -31.88 -20.58
C ALA A 345 12.98 -32.99 -19.51
N VAL A 346 11.96 -33.85 -19.44
CA VAL A 346 11.94 -35.00 -18.53
C VAL A 346 12.93 -36.05 -19.03
N THR A 347 13.91 -36.36 -18.18
CA THR A 347 14.95 -37.34 -18.49
C THR A 347 14.32 -38.72 -18.73
N GLY A 348 14.61 -39.32 -19.87
CA GLY A 348 14.07 -40.63 -20.28
C GLY A 348 12.94 -40.56 -21.31
N ILE A 349 12.43 -39.36 -21.63
CA ILE A 349 11.52 -39.16 -22.76
C ILE A 349 12.35 -39.00 -24.05
N GLY A 350 12.03 -39.79 -25.08
CA GLY A 350 12.73 -39.76 -26.36
C GLY A 350 12.05 -38.87 -27.41
N ARG A 351 10.72 -38.98 -27.53
CA ARG A 351 9.93 -38.24 -28.51
C ARG A 351 8.47 -38.10 -28.07
N ILE A 352 7.81 -37.09 -28.60
CA ILE A 352 6.37 -36.89 -28.47
C ILE A 352 5.72 -37.26 -29.80
N LEU A 353 4.75 -38.17 -29.75
CA LEU A 353 4.05 -38.72 -30.92
C LEU A 353 2.77 -37.95 -31.22
N ARG A 354 2.07 -37.49 -30.18
CA ARG A 354 0.78 -36.80 -30.32
C ARG A 354 0.52 -35.89 -29.13
N LEU A 355 -0.03 -34.71 -29.40
CA LEU A 355 -0.57 -33.81 -28.38
C LEU A 355 -1.96 -33.33 -28.80
N SER A 356 -2.95 -33.56 -27.96
CA SER A 356 -4.32 -33.07 -28.12
C SER A 356 -4.64 -32.10 -27.00
N LEU A 357 -5.09 -30.89 -27.36
CA LEU A 357 -5.54 -29.83 -26.46
C LEU A 357 -7.00 -29.51 -26.77
N ARG A 358 -7.84 -29.55 -25.74
CA ARG A 358 -9.26 -29.25 -25.87
C ARG A 358 -9.75 -28.48 -24.65
N ARG A 359 -10.71 -27.56 -24.85
CA ARG A 359 -11.46 -26.96 -23.74
C ARG A 359 -12.55 -27.92 -23.25
N TRP A 360 -12.66 -28.09 -21.94
CA TRP A 360 -13.72 -28.86 -21.29
C TRP A 360 -14.98 -27.96 -21.22
N ASN A 361 -16.02 -28.32 -21.99
CA ASN A 361 -17.25 -27.55 -22.25
C ASN A 361 -17.13 -26.30 -23.15
N PRO A 362 -17.19 -26.46 -24.49
CA PRO A 362 -17.20 -25.33 -25.41
C PRO A 362 -18.60 -24.69 -25.50
N GLY A 363 -18.93 -23.80 -24.57
CA GLY A 363 -20.21 -23.10 -24.58
C GLY A 363 -20.49 -22.22 -25.80
N ALA A 364 -19.47 -21.84 -26.61
CA ALA A 364 -19.68 -21.11 -27.87
C ALA A 364 -18.47 -21.08 -28.84
N GLY A 365 -17.37 -21.82 -28.59
CA GLY A 365 -16.12 -21.64 -29.35
C GLY A 365 -15.09 -22.75 -29.18
N GLY A 366 -15.52 -24.00 -29.24
CA GLY A 366 -14.65 -25.16 -29.03
C GLY A 366 -13.71 -25.42 -30.21
N GLY A 367 -12.53 -24.82 -30.20
CA GLY A 367 -11.41 -25.28 -31.02
C GLY A 367 -10.81 -26.55 -30.41
N LEU A 368 -11.18 -27.72 -30.93
CA LEU A 368 -10.38 -28.93 -30.71
C LEU A 368 -9.06 -28.74 -31.47
N THR A 369 -7.95 -28.67 -30.75
CA THR A 369 -6.61 -28.54 -31.34
C THR A 369 -5.88 -29.86 -31.16
N VAL A 370 -5.82 -30.65 -32.23
CA VAL A 370 -5.03 -31.89 -32.25
C VAL A 370 -3.80 -31.67 -33.11
N ILE A 371 -2.64 -31.89 -32.51
CA ILE A 371 -1.35 -31.89 -33.18
C ILE A 371 -0.87 -33.34 -33.21
N ASP A 372 -0.95 -33.93 -34.40
CA ASP A 372 -0.36 -35.24 -34.69
C ASP A 372 1.07 -35.00 -35.19
N ILE A 373 2.06 -35.58 -34.50
CA ILE A 373 3.46 -35.48 -34.87
C ILE A 373 3.82 -36.80 -35.55
N ASP A 374 3.65 -36.85 -36.88
CA ASP A 374 4.13 -37.99 -37.67
C ASP A 374 5.67 -37.99 -37.65
N PRO A 375 6.33 -39.11 -37.28
CA PRO A 375 7.79 -39.20 -37.29
C PRO A 375 8.46 -38.97 -38.67
N SER A 376 7.67 -38.99 -39.75
CA SER A 376 8.15 -38.98 -41.14
C SER A 376 7.55 -37.88 -42.03
N ALA A 377 6.57 -37.11 -41.54
CA ALA A 377 5.96 -36.01 -42.30
C ALA A 377 6.30 -34.65 -41.67
N LEU A 378 6.62 -33.67 -42.52
CA LEU A 378 6.64 -32.26 -42.10
C LEU A 378 5.22 -31.85 -41.69
N PRO A 379 5.02 -31.17 -40.55
CA PRO A 379 3.68 -30.85 -40.06
C PRO A 379 2.97 -29.88 -41.01
N GLU A 380 1.90 -30.33 -41.66
CA GLU A 380 0.92 -29.44 -42.31
C GLU A 380 0.13 -28.74 -41.21
N SER A 381 0.24 -27.41 -41.15
CA SER A 381 -0.28 -26.54 -40.08
C SER A 381 -1.66 -26.93 -39.56
N ARG A 382 -1.71 -27.28 -38.27
CA ARG A 382 -2.92 -27.23 -37.43
C ARG A 382 -2.55 -26.51 -36.14
N ALA A 383 -3.34 -25.49 -35.78
CA ALA A 383 -3.04 -24.44 -34.83
C ALA A 383 -2.10 -24.86 -33.67
N GLU A 384 -0.94 -24.21 -33.54
CA GLU A 384 0.07 -24.51 -32.52
C GLU A 384 -0.27 -23.94 -31.13
N LYS A 385 -1.44 -23.29 -31.00
CA LYS A 385 -1.81 -22.47 -29.85
C LYS A 385 -3.29 -22.61 -29.54
N LEU A 386 -3.61 -22.77 -28.26
CA LEU A 386 -4.95 -22.60 -27.73
C LEU A 386 -5.12 -21.15 -27.27
N ASP A 387 -5.96 -20.39 -27.97
CA ASP A 387 -6.35 -19.04 -27.55
C ASP A 387 -7.17 -19.09 -26.26
N VAL A 388 -6.95 -18.08 -25.41
CA VAL A 388 -7.61 -17.89 -24.11
C VAL A 388 -8.21 -16.49 -24.11
N GLY A 389 -9.48 -16.38 -23.72
CA GLY A 389 -10.19 -15.11 -23.70
C GLY A 389 -9.56 -14.15 -22.70
N PRO A 390 -9.71 -12.82 -22.89
CA PRO A 390 -9.02 -11.84 -22.07
C PRO A 390 -9.36 -11.89 -20.58
N PHE A 391 -10.47 -12.52 -20.18
CA PHE A 391 -10.91 -12.69 -18.78
C PHE A 391 -10.91 -14.17 -18.34
N GLU A 392 -10.25 -15.01 -19.13
CA GLU A 392 -10.13 -16.45 -18.89
C GLU A 392 -8.73 -16.79 -18.39
N ILE A 393 -8.62 -17.77 -17.49
CA ILE A 393 -7.36 -18.37 -17.01
C ILE A 393 -7.50 -19.88 -17.21
N ILE A 394 -6.47 -20.55 -17.73
CA ILE A 394 -6.56 -22.01 -17.92
C ILE A 394 -6.36 -22.74 -16.60
N VAL A 395 -7.01 -23.89 -16.45
CA VAL A 395 -6.81 -24.76 -15.27
C VAL A 395 -6.75 -26.23 -15.68
N VAL A 396 -5.84 -26.97 -15.06
CA VAL A 396 -5.71 -28.43 -15.17
C VAL A 396 -5.23 -28.95 -13.83
N ALA A 397 -6.16 -29.32 -12.94
CA ALA A 397 -5.79 -29.89 -11.64
C ALA A 397 -5.47 -31.39 -11.74
N ASN A 398 -6.01 -32.08 -12.75
CA ASN A 398 -5.85 -33.52 -12.95
C ASN A 398 -6.32 -34.39 -11.77
N ASP A 399 -7.39 -33.96 -11.10
CA ASP A 399 -8.02 -34.69 -10.00
C ASP A 399 -9.05 -35.71 -10.56
N PRO A 400 -8.87 -37.03 -10.30
CA PRO A 400 -9.81 -38.06 -10.75
C PRO A 400 -11.24 -37.88 -10.22
N ASP A 401 -11.40 -37.29 -9.04
CA ASP A 401 -12.70 -37.08 -8.39
C ASP A 401 -13.38 -35.79 -8.90
N HIS A 402 -12.62 -34.88 -9.51
CA HIS A 402 -13.05 -33.56 -9.95
C HIS A 402 -12.67 -33.26 -11.41
N LEU A 403 -13.20 -34.04 -12.35
CA LEU A 403 -12.89 -33.93 -13.79
C LEU A 403 -13.25 -32.55 -14.38
N GLU A 404 -14.16 -31.80 -13.75
CA GLU A 404 -14.52 -30.42 -14.12
C GLU A 404 -13.39 -29.40 -13.97
N THR A 405 -12.31 -29.74 -13.26
CA THR A 405 -11.13 -28.88 -13.05
C THR A 405 -10.03 -29.09 -14.09
N GLY A 406 -10.33 -29.88 -15.13
CA GLY A 406 -9.41 -30.20 -16.22
C GLY A 406 -8.58 -31.45 -15.94
N ARG A 407 -8.19 -32.14 -17.01
CA ARG A 407 -7.46 -33.40 -16.94
C ARG A 407 -6.31 -33.45 -17.94
N ILE A 408 -5.27 -34.18 -17.58
CA ILE A 408 -4.17 -34.52 -18.47
C ILE A 408 -3.91 -36.02 -18.43
N THR A 409 -3.82 -36.66 -19.59
CA THR A 409 -3.55 -38.09 -19.70
C THR A 409 -2.31 -38.36 -20.54
N PHE A 410 -1.39 -39.14 -19.98
CA PHE A 410 -0.18 -39.59 -20.64
C PHE A 410 -0.33 -41.02 -21.16
N ASP A 411 0.00 -41.24 -22.43
CA ASP A 411 0.09 -42.56 -23.07
C ASP A 411 1.55 -42.80 -23.47
N ILE A 412 2.25 -43.66 -22.72
CA ILE A 412 3.70 -43.86 -22.85
C ILE A 412 3.93 -45.18 -23.57
N THR A 413 4.55 -45.10 -24.74
CA THR A 413 4.96 -46.24 -25.56
C THR A 413 6.47 -46.48 -25.48
N GLY A 414 6.93 -47.69 -25.78
CA GLY A 414 8.36 -48.04 -25.67
C GLY A 414 8.79 -48.28 -24.22
N GLY A 415 10.01 -47.87 -23.86
CA GLY A 415 10.55 -48.07 -22.52
C GLY A 415 11.14 -49.45 -22.25
N ARG A 416 11.61 -49.64 -21.02
CA ARG A 416 12.07 -50.92 -20.49
C ARG A 416 10.85 -51.82 -20.23
N ARG A 417 10.96 -53.09 -20.61
CA ARG A 417 9.92 -54.12 -20.43
C ARG A 417 10.22 -55.03 -19.28
#